data_AF-Q8BJ73-F1
#
_entry.id   AF-Q8BJ73-F1
#
_cell.length_a   1.000
_cell.length_b   1.000
_cell.length_c   1.000
_cell.angle_alpha   90.00
_cell.angle_beta   90.00
_cell.angle_gamma   90.00
#
_symmetry.space_group_name_H-M   'P 1'
#
loop_
_entity.id
_entity.type
_entity.pdbx_description
1 polymer ?
#
loop_
_entity_poly.entity_id
_entity_poly.type
_entity_poly.pdbx_seq_one_letter_code
_entity_poly.pdbx_strand_id
1 'polypeptide(L)'
;MRAPLCLLLLLAHAVDMLALYRRKKQAGTGLGGNCTGCVICSEENGCSTCQQRLFLFIRREGIRQYGKCVHDCPLGFFGIRGQEANRCKKCGATCESCFSQDFCIRCKRRFHLYKGKCLPSCPPGTLTHQSTRECQEECEPSPWGSWSPCIHNGKTCGSGWGLETRVREAGPAKQEETASCRVLSESRKCPIKRLCPGERNPRQKNRKDRRQRKDRKLERRPHQRGSQ
;
A
#
# COMPACT_ATOMS: atom_id res chain seq x y z
N MET A 1 -78.71 13.51 -4.19
CA MET A 1 -78.16 14.63 -3.39
C MET A 1 -76.74 14.39 -2.82
N ARG A 2 -76.08 13.23 -3.05
CA ARG A 2 -74.75 12.93 -2.46
C ARG A 2 -73.54 13.49 -3.24
N ALA A 3 -73.65 13.64 -4.57
CA ALA A 3 -72.59 14.16 -5.43
C ALA A 3 -72.04 15.55 -5.05
N PRO A 4 -72.87 16.58 -4.74
CA PRO A 4 -72.34 17.89 -4.35
C PRO A 4 -71.58 17.85 -3.02
N LEU A 5 -72.01 17.01 -2.06
CA LEU A 5 -71.29 16.82 -0.79
C LEU A 5 -69.91 16.17 -1.02
N CYS A 6 -69.81 15.18 -1.90
CA CYS A 6 -68.53 14.58 -2.28
C CYS A 6 -67.59 15.60 -2.95
N LEU A 7 -68.11 16.46 -3.84
CA LEU A 7 -67.32 17.51 -4.49
C LEU A 7 -66.85 18.59 -3.51
N LEU A 8 -67.69 18.96 -2.54
CA LEU A 8 -67.31 19.92 -1.49
C LEU A 8 -66.22 19.36 -0.58
N LEU A 9 -66.31 18.07 -0.23
CA LEU A 9 -65.24 17.36 0.48
C LEU A 9 -63.95 17.38 -0.38
N LEU A 10 -64.03 16.90 -1.63
CA LEU A 10 -63.20 17.26 -2.80
C LEU A 10 -62.25 18.45 -2.60
N LEU A 11 -62.92 19.59 -2.59
CA LEU A 11 -62.29 20.89 -2.59
C LEU A 11 -61.73 21.25 -1.21
N ALA A 12 -62.43 20.90 -0.13
CA ALA A 12 -61.96 21.16 1.24
C ALA A 12 -60.61 20.50 1.49
N HIS A 13 -60.44 19.21 1.15
CA HIS A 13 -59.13 18.56 1.31
C HIS A 13 -58.09 19.04 0.31
N ALA A 14 -58.46 19.46 -0.90
CA ALA A 14 -57.51 20.09 -1.81
C ALA A 14 -57.00 21.44 -1.24
N VAL A 15 -57.88 22.24 -0.65
CA VAL A 15 -57.54 23.52 0.00
C VAL A 15 -56.69 23.29 1.25
N ASP A 16 -56.99 22.28 2.08
CA ASP A 16 -56.15 21.92 3.23
C ASP A 16 -54.77 21.43 2.79
N MET A 17 -54.68 20.62 1.73
CA MET A 17 -53.39 20.20 1.17
C MET A 17 -52.59 21.38 0.61
N LEU A 18 -53.26 22.33 -0.05
CA LEU A 18 -52.64 23.59 -0.50
C LEU A 18 -52.21 24.47 0.69
N ALA A 19 -52.99 24.54 1.76
CA ALA A 19 -52.66 25.28 2.97
C ALA A 19 -51.48 24.66 3.71
N LEU A 20 -51.43 23.34 3.84
CA LEU A 20 -50.29 22.59 4.36
C LEU A 20 -49.05 22.77 3.48
N TYR A 21 -49.20 22.72 2.16
CA TYR A 21 -48.11 22.99 1.21
C TYR A 21 -47.59 24.43 1.32
N ARG A 22 -48.48 25.42 1.51
CA ARG A 22 -48.13 26.83 1.71
C ARG A 22 -47.44 27.07 3.05
N ARG A 23 -47.91 26.46 4.16
CA ARG A 23 -47.22 26.51 5.47
C ARG A 23 -45.82 25.89 5.39
N LYS A 24 -45.64 24.85 4.58
CA LYS A 24 -44.32 24.21 4.33
C LYS A 24 -43.36 25.07 3.51
N LYS A 25 -43.85 26.07 2.76
CA LYS A 25 -43.06 26.92 1.87
C LYS A 25 -42.34 28.07 2.59
N GLN A 26 -42.75 28.42 3.81
CA GLN A 26 -42.11 29.48 4.59
C GLN A 26 -40.86 28.92 5.31
N ALA A 27 -39.81 28.60 4.56
CA ALA A 27 -38.46 28.45 5.10
C ALA A 27 -37.84 29.84 5.39
N GLY A 28 -38.53 30.65 6.20
CA GLY A 28 -38.00 31.88 6.76
C GLY A 28 -37.40 31.56 8.12
N THR A 29 -36.06 31.51 8.20
CA THR A 29 -35.30 31.71 9.46
C THR A 29 -35.92 31.06 10.70
N GLY A 30 -36.14 29.74 10.68
CA GLY A 30 -36.37 29.00 11.91
C GLY A 30 -35.12 29.13 12.78
N LEU A 31 -35.32 29.51 14.05
CA LEU A 31 -34.30 29.83 15.08
C LEU A 31 -33.28 28.68 15.36
N GLY A 32 -33.36 27.56 14.64
CA GLY A 32 -32.54 26.38 14.85
C GLY A 32 -31.84 25.87 13.59
N GLY A 33 -31.34 26.73 12.68
CA GLY A 33 -30.30 26.44 11.68
C GLY A 33 -30.47 25.22 10.73
N ASN A 34 -31.55 24.47 10.85
CA ASN A 34 -31.79 23.18 10.19
C ASN A 34 -32.46 23.36 8.82
N CYS A 35 -33.11 24.50 8.60
CA CYS A 35 -33.83 24.81 7.36
C CYS A 35 -33.02 25.67 6.36
N THR A 36 -31.75 25.98 6.64
CA THR A 36 -30.92 26.75 5.70
C THR A 36 -30.68 25.95 4.41
N GLY A 37 -30.94 26.57 3.25
CA GLY A 37 -30.83 25.91 1.95
C GLY A 37 -31.92 24.87 1.66
N CYS A 38 -32.97 24.82 2.49
CA CYS A 38 -34.08 23.90 2.34
C CYS A 38 -35.24 24.51 1.54
N VAL A 39 -35.86 23.73 0.66
CA VAL A 39 -37.07 24.10 -0.10
C VAL A 39 -38.34 23.69 0.67
N ILE A 40 -38.32 22.51 1.29
CA ILE A 40 -39.44 21.97 2.06
C ILE A 40 -38.91 21.59 3.45
N CYS A 41 -39.23 22.42 4.45
CA CYS A 41 -38.78 22.22 5.82
C CYS A 41 -39.95 21.99 6.78
N SER A 42 -39.69 21.24 7.85
CA SER A 42 -40.57 21.09 9.01
C SER A 42 -39.75 21.22 10.29
N GLU A 43 -40.35 21.71 11.36
CA GLU A 43 -39.64 21.86 12.64
C GLU A 43 -39.23 20.51 13.23
N GLU A 44 -40.05 19.47 13.04
CA GLU A 44 -39.84 18.16 13.66
C GLU A 44 -38.86 17.28 12.88
N ASN A 45 -38.99 17.22 11.55
CA ASN A 45 -38.18 16.35 10.68
C ASN A 45 -37.04 17.09 9.98
N GLY A 46 -36.90 18.40 10.21
CA GLY A 46 -35.98 19.24 9.45
C GLY A 46 -36.34 19.31 7.97
N CYS A 47 -35.31 19.34 7.12
CA CYS A 47 -35.46 19.48 5.68
C CYS A 47 -35.77 18.16 4.98
N SER A 48 -36.82 18.13 4.13
CA SER A 48 -37.09 16.98 3.26
C SER A 48 -36.53 17.15 1.84
N THR A 49 -36.42 18.40 1.35
CA THR A 49 -35.96 18.70 -0.01
C THR A 49 -35.02 19.89 0.00
N CYS A 50 -33.79 19.69 -0.44
CA CYS A 50 -32.77 20.74 -0.53
C CYS A 50 -32.79 21.46 -1.87
N GLN A 51 -32.20 22.65 -1.91
CA GLN A 51 -31.84 23.30 -3.18
C GLN A 51 -30.91 22.38 -4.00
N GLN A 52 -31.04 22.41 -5.34
CA GLN A 52 -30.42 21.46 -6.28
C GLN A 52 -28.89 21.32 -6.17
N ARG A 53 -28.17 22.28 -5.59
CA ARG A 53 -26.70 22.24 -5.42
C ARG A 53 -26.24 21.66 -4.09
N LEU A 54 -27.16 21.40 -3.16
CA LEU A 54 -26.87 20.91 -1.82
C LEU A 54 -27.17 19.41 -1.71
N PHE A 55 -26.50 18.76 -0.77
CA PHE A 55 -26.77 17.38 -0.39
C PHE A 55 -27.71 17.32 0.80
N LEU A 56 -28.72 16.43 0.72
CA LEU A 56 -29.55 16.07 1.85
C LEU A 56 -28.79 15.10 2.75
N PHE A 57 -28.50 15.54 3.97
CA PHE A 57 -27.91 14.74 5.03
C PHE A 57 -28.96 14.42 6.11
N ILE A 58 -29.18 13.13 6.39
CA ILE A 58 -30.06 12.70 7.47
C ILE A 58 -29.24 12.50 8.74
N ARG A 59 -29.43 13.39 9.72
CA ARG A 59 -28.80 13.31 11.04
C ARG A 59 -29.69 12.47 11.96
N ARG A 60 -29.04 11.65 12.80
CA ARG A 60 -29.71 10.83 13.81
C ARG A 60 -29.31 11.30 15.20
N GLU A 61 -30.29 11.45 16.08
CA GLU A 61 -30.09 11.84 17.47
C GLU A 61 -31.05 11.03 18.34
N GLY A 62 -30.53 10.03 19.04
CA GLY A 62 -31.35 9.01 19.70
C GLY A 62 -32.27 8.30 18.70
N ILE A 63 -33.58 8.35 18.95
CA ILE A 63 -34.62 7.81 18.07
C ILE A 63 -35.06 8.78 16.95
N ARG A 64 -34.65 10.06 17.02
CA ARG A 64 -35.09 11.09 16.06
C ARG A 64 -34.20 11.11 14.83
N GLN A 65 -34.81 11.37 13.67
CA GLN A 65 -34.11 11.62 12.42
C GLN A 65 -34.56 12.95 11.84
N TYR A 66 -33.61 13.78 11.43
CA TYR A 66 -33.92 15.05 10.78
C TYR A 66 -32.99 15.32 9.60
N GLY A 67 -33.54 15.91 8.56
CA GLY A 67 -32.79 16.27 7.36
C GLY A 67 -32.16 17.65 7.48
N LYS A 68 -30.94 17.79 6.95
CA LYS A 68 -30.20 19.04 6.84
C LYS A 68 -29.57 19.14 5.46
N CYS A 69 -29.61 20.33 4.87
CA CYS A 69 -28.91 20.60 3.62
C CYS A 69 -27.48 21.04 3.90
N VAL A 70 -26.52 20.41 3.22
CA VAL A 70 -25.10 20.69 3.36
C VAL A 70 -24.45 20.83 2.00
N HIS A 71 -23.39 21.64 1.91
CA HIS A 71 -22.59 21.76 0.68
C HIS A 71 -21.77 20.49 0.43
N ASP A 72 -21.18 19.93 1.49
CA ASP A 72 -20.37 18.72 1.45
C ASP A 72 -20.85 17.74 2.52
N CYS A 73 -20.78 16.45 2.19
CA CYS A 73 -21.17 15.41 3.14
C CYS A 73 -20.14 15.31 4.28
N PRO A 74 -20.61 15.14 5.53
CA PRO A 74 -19.73 15.04 6.69
C PRO A 74 -18.90 13.75 6.67
N LEU A 75 -17.85 13.71 7.51
CA LEU A 75 -17.00 12.52 7.69
C LEU A 75 -17.83 11.24 7.92
N GLY A 76 -17.42 10.16 7.27
CA GLY A 76 -18.16 8.88 7.28
C GLY A 76 -19.35 8.83 6.31
N PHE A 77 -19.54 9.87 5.48
CA PHE A 77 -20.52 9.90 4.41
C PHE A 77 -19.88 10.38 3.10
N PHE A 78 -20.42 9.94 1.98
CA PHE A 78 -20.05 10.40 0.64
C PHE A 78 -21.29 10.94 -0.09
N GLY A 79 -21.06 11.90 -0.98
CA GLY A 79 -22.12 12.53 -1.76
C GLY A 79 -22.51 11.71 -2.99
N ILE A 80 -23.81 11.52 -3.18
CA ILE A 80 -24.38 10.94 -4.39
C ILE A 80 -25.22 12.01 -5.07
N ARG A 81 -24.91 12.28 -6.35
CA ARG A 81 -25.75 13.13 -7.19
C ARG A 81 -26.80 12.28 -7.87
N GLY A 82 -28.08 12.56 -7.60
CA GLY A 82 -29.22 11.86 -8.17
C GLY A 82 -30.06 12.80 -9.03
N GLN A 83 -30.97 12.24 -9.83
CA GLN A 83 -31.89 13.03 -10.66
C GLN A 83 -32.87 13.86 -9.81
N GLU A 84 -33.37 13.29 -8.72
CA GLU A 84 -34.36 13.95 -7.85
C GLU A 84 -33.72 14.78 -6.73
N ALA A 85 -32.63 14.28 -6.15
CA ALA A 85 -31.94 14.94 -5.04
C ALA A 85 -30.51 14.42 -4.90
N ASN A 86 -29.59 15.32 -4.50
CA ASN A 86 -28.28 14.89 -4.02
C ASN A 86 -28.39 14.45 -2.57
N ARG A 87 -27.75 13.34 -2.21
CA ARG A 87 -27.88 12.71 -0.89
C ARG A 87 -26.52 12.34 -0.32
N CYS A 88 -26.37 12.46 0.99
CA CYS A 88 -25.22 11.91 1.70
C CYS A 88 -25.50 10.45 2.09
N LYS A 89 -24.69 9.52 1.59
CA LYS A 89 -24.78 8.10 1.93
C LYS A 89 -23.64 7.72 2.86
N LYS A 90 -23.94 6.91 3.88
CA LYS A 90 -22.95 6.45 4.86
C LYS A 90 -21.92 5.53 4.20
N CYS A 91 -20.65 5.70 4.55
CA CYS A 91 -19.58 4.79 4.18
C CYS A 91 -19.82 3.37 4.75
N GLY A 92 -19.12 2.39 4.17
CA GLY A 92 -19.15 1.00 4.65
C GLY A 92 -18.70 0.86 6.11
N ALA A 93 -19.08 -0.26 6.75
CA ALA A 93 -18.87 -0.48 8.19
C ALA A 93 -17.40 -0.43 8.64
N THR A 94 -16.47 -0.78 7.76
CA THR A 94 -15.02 -0.83 8.01
C THR A 94 -14.27 0.46 7.61
N CYS A 95 -14.97 1.37 6.94
CA CYS A 95 -14.39 2.59 6.38
C CYS A 95 -14.75 3.82 7.24
N GLU A 96 -13.76 4.67 7.51
CA GLU A 96 -13.91 5.93 8.25
C GLU A 96 -14.24 7.09 7.30
N SER A 97 -13.57 7.14 6.14
CA SER A 97 -13.83 8.13 5.07
C SER A 97 -13.76 7.46 3.71
N CYS A 98 -14.76 7.68 2.86
CA CYS A 98 -14.88 7.06 1.56
C CYS A 98 -15.19 8.09 0.47
N PHE A 99 -14.69 7.82 -0.73
CA PHE A 99 -15.01 8.61 -1.93
C PHE A 99 -16.33 8.14 -2.54
N SER A 100 -16.54 6.83 -2.56
CA SER A 100 -17.73 6.17 -3.09
C SER A 100 -18.08 4.96 -2.22
N GLN A 101 -19.13 4.23 -2.60
CA GLN A 101 -19.49 2.99 -1.93
C GLN A 101 -18.34 1.96 -1.92
N ASP A 102 -17.60 1.88 -3.03
CA ASP A 102 -16.62 0.83 -3.27
C ASP A 102 -15.17 1.29 -3.04
N PHE A 103 -14.98 2.59 -2.78
CA PHE A 103 -13.66 3.18 -2.60
C PHE A 103 -13.55 3.92 -1.25
N CYS A 104 -12.88 3.28 -0.32
CA CYS A 104 -12.48 3.85 0.95
C CYS A 104 -11.16 4.62 0.82
N ILE A 105 -11.12 5.82 1.40
CA ILE A 105 -9.92 6.65 1.49
C ILE A 105 -9.18 6.33 2.79
N ARG A 106 -9.92 6.12 3.89
CA ARG A 106 -9.33 5.87 5.22
C ARG A 106 -10.12 4.82 5.97
N CYS A 107 -9.44 3.77 6.39
CA CYS A 107 -10.03 2.67 7.14
C CYS A 107 -10.18 3.00 8.62
N LYS A 108 -11.19 2.41 9.27
CA LYS A 108 -11.32 2.45 10.73
C LYS A 108 -10.13 1.74 11.38
N ARG A 109 -9.88 2.05 12.64
CA ARG A 109 -8.89 1.35 13.47
C ARG A 109 -9.10 -0.17 13.36
N ARG A 110 -7.99 -0.92 13.32
CA ARG A 110 -7.91 -2.39 13.14
C ARG A 110 -8.04 -2.91 11.70
N PHE A 111 -8.34 -2.06 10.72
CA PHE A 111 -8.35 -2.44 9.30
C PHE A 111 -7.14 -1.85 8.58
N HIS A 112 -6.77 -2.45 7.46
CA HIS A 112 -5.67 -2.04 6.60
C HIS A 112 -6.22 -1.67 5.24
N LEU A 113 -5.76 -0.55 4.70
CA LEU A 113 -6.20 -0.05 3.40
C LEU A 113 -5.43 -0.76 2.29
N TYR A 114 -6.16 -1.38 1.37
CA TYR A 114 -5.59 -1.99 0.18
C TYR A 114 -6.50 -1.72 -1.02
N LYS A 115 -6.01 -0.98 -2.01
CA LYS A 115 -6.74 -0.66 -3.27
C LYS A 115 -8.18 -0.18 -3.02
N GLY A 116 -8.34 0.75 -2.07
CA GLY A 116 -9.64 1.33 -1.70
C GLY A 116 -10.52 0.44 -0.81
N LYS A 117 -10.06 -0.73 -0.39
CA LYS A 117 -10.81 -1.65 0.49
C LYS A 117 -10.16 -1.73 1.87
N CYS A 118 -10.99 -1.87 2.89
CA CYS A 118 -10.53 -2.05 4.27
C CYS A 118 -10.61 -3.52 4.66
N LEU A 119 -9.44 -4.12 4.86
CA LEU A 119 -9.28 -5.54 5.16
C LEU A 119 -8.77 -5.73 6.61
N PRO A 120 -9.10 -6.83 7.29
CA PRO A 120 -8.60 -7.09 8.64
C PRO A 120 -7.08 -7.39 8.67
N SER A 121 -6.53 -7.87 7.55
CA SER A 121 -5.11 -8.15 7.35
C SER A 121 -4.72 -7.87 5.90
N CYS A 122 -3.44 -7.59 5.66
CA CYS A 122 -2.94 -7.43 4.30
C CYS A 122 -2.94 -8.75 3.52
N PRO A 123 -3.25 -8.73 2.21
CA PRO A 123 -3.22 -9.93 1.38
C PRO A 123 -1.79 -10.46 1.20
N PRO A 124 -1.62 -11.75 0.80
CA PRO A 124 -0.31 -12.32 0.51
C PRO A 124 0.47 -11.50 -0.54
N GLY A 125 1.78 -11.38 -0.36
CA GLY A 125 2.65 -10.57 -1.22
C GLY A 125 2.59 -9.06 -0.94
N THR A 126 1.93 -8.65 0.14
CA THR A 126 1.90 -7.26 0.59
C THR A 126 2.25 -7.17 2.07
N LEU A 127 2.92 -6.08 2.46
CA LEU A 127 3.29 -5.80 3.83
C LEU A 127 2.55 -4.57 4.34
N THR A 128 2.21 -4.60 5.63
CA THR A 128 1.60 -3.45 6.29
C THR A 128 2.64 -2.39 6.57
N HIS A 129 2.45 -1.19 6.04
CA HIS A 129 3.24 -0.04 6.40
C HIS A 129 2.91 0.39 7.84
N GLN A 130 3.94 0.44 8.71
CA GLN A 130 3.76 0.51 10.16
C GLN A 130 3.05 1.80 10.62
N SER A 131 3.26 2.94 9.95
CA SER A 131 2.67 4.22 10.34
C SER A 131 1.25 4.45 9.79
N THR A 132 1.00 4.06 8.53
CA THR A 132 -0.25 4.37 7.83
C THR A 132 -1.29 3.26 7.93
N ARG A 133 -0.89 2.01 8.26
CA ARG A 133 -1.73 0.80 8.15
C ARG A 133 -2.26 0.58 6.74
N GLU A 134 -1.41 0.86 5.76
CA GLU A 134 -1.69 0.59 4.35
C GLU A 134 -0.93 -0.66 3.91
N CYS A 135 -1.56 -1.46 3.05
CA CYS A 135 -0.93 -2.63 2.47
C CYS A 135 -0.16 -2.20 1.22
N GLN A 136 1.16 -2.29 1.29
CA GLN A 136 2.04 -2.02 0.17
C GLN A 136 2.46 -3.35 -0.46
N GLU A 137 2.47 -3.40 -1.80
CA GLU A 137 3.02 -4.58 -2.48
C GLU A 137 4.50 -4.72 -2.14
N GLU A 138 4.94 -5.96 -1.91
CA GLU A 138 6.35 -6.27 -1.71
C GLU A 138 7.13 -5.72 -2.91
N CYS A 139 8.22 -4.98 -2.67
CA CYS A 139 9.05 -4.48 -3.77
C CYS A 139 9.49 -5.65 -4.64
N GLU A 140 9.20 -5.58 -5.94
CA GLU A 140 9.91 -6.37 -6.94
C GLU A 140 11.41 -6.05 -6.80
N PRO A 141 12.23 -7.00 -6.31
CA PRO A 141 13.64 -6.73 -6.14
C PRO A 141 14.31 -6.67 -7.51
N SER A 142 15.25 -5.75 -7.71
CA SER A 142 16.00 -5.67 -8.96
C SER A 142 16.70 -7.01 -9.29
N PRO A 143 17.01 -7.27 -10.57
CA PRO A 143 17.84 -8.39 -10.95
C PRO A 143 19.13 -8.41 -10.11
N TRP A 144 19.59 -9.61 -9.78
CA TRP A 144 20.86 -9.76 -9.08
C TRP A 144 22.03 -9.21 -9.91
N GLY A 145 22.90 -8.45 -9.25
CA GLY A 145 24.19 -8.09 -9.83
C GLY A 145 25.10 -9.31 -10.02
N SER A 146 26.19 -9.10 -10.73
CA SER A 146 27.23 -10.12 -10.90
C SER A 146 27.82 -10.56 -9.56
N TRP A 147 28.23 -11.83 -9.49
CA TRP A 147 29.00 -12.34 -8.36
C TRP A 147 30.36 -11.63 -8.29
N SER A 148 30.76 -11.25 -7.07
CA SER A 148 32.10 -10.76 -6.81
C SER A 148 33.15 -11.85 -7.11
N PRO A 149 34.43 -11.48 -7.28
CA PRO A 149 35.52 -12.44 -7.26
C PRO A 149 35.49 -13.28 -5.97
N CYS A 150 35.90 -14.55 -6.08
CA CYS A 150 36.02 -15.45 -4.94
C CYS A 150 37.19 -15.01 -4.03
N ILE A 151 36.90 -14.58 -2.80
CA ILE A 151 37.87 -13.98 -1.88
C ILE A 151 37.95 -14.80 -0.59
N HIS A 152 39.17 -15.02 -0.10
CA HIS A 152 39.47 -15.56 1.23
C HIS A 152 40.51 -14.67 1.91
N ASN A 153 40.20 -14.14 3.10
CA ASN A 153 41.06 -13.20 3.83
C ASN A 153 41.61 -12.06 2.95
N GLY A 154 40.75 -11.46 2.10
CA GLY A 154 41.12 -10.36 1.20
C GLY A 154 41.91 -10.76 -0.05
N LYS A 155 42.16 -12.06 -0.28
CA LYS A 155 42.95 -12.57 -1.41
C LYS A 155 42.13 -13.50 -2.30
N THR A 156 42.43 -13.50 -3.60
CA THR A 156 41.80 -14.38 -4.62
C THR A 156 42.68 -15.58 -4.99
N CYS A 157 43.72 -15.86 -4.20
CA CYS A 157 44.73 -16.88 -4.47
C CYS A 157 45.24 -17.56 -3.19
N GLY A 158 45.94 -18.69 -3.34
CA GLY A 158 46.68 -19.39 -2.28
C GLY A 158 45.81 -20.23 -1.32
N SER A 159 44.53 -19.89 -1.18
CA SER A 159 43.57 -20.65 -0.38
C SER A 159 42.81 -21.65 -1.26
N GLY A 160 42.33 -22.78 -0.70
CA GLY A 160 41.56 -23.77 -1.46
C GLY A 160 40.09 -23.38 -1.72
N TRP A 161 39.56 -22.45 -0.92
CA TRP A 161 38.19 -21.95 -1.00
C TRP A 161 38.15 -20.44 -0.71
N GLY A 162 37.04 -19.80 -1.05
CA GLY A 162 36.69 -18.43 -0.67
C GLY A 162 35.18 -18.21 -0.65
N LEU A 163 34.78 -16.95 -0.51
CA LEU A 163 33.40 -16.49 -0.61
C LEU A 163 33.26 -15.54 -1.80
N GLU A 164 32.20 -15.72 -2.55
CA GLU A 164 31.72 -14.74 -3.52
C GLU A 164 30.36 -14.22 -3.06
N THR A 165 30.14 -12.92 -3.24
CA THR A 165 28.93 -12.23 -2.82
C THR A 165 28.34 -11.50 -4.00
N ARG A 166 27.01 -11.50 -4.10
CA ARG A 166 26.28 -10.64 -5.02
C ARG A 166 25.31 -9.78 -4.23
N VAL A 167 24.99 -8.62 -4.78
CA VAL A 167 24.06 -7.66 -4.20
C VAL A 167 23.00 -7.34 -5.23
N ARG A 168 21.76 -7.13 -4.78
CA ARG A 168 20.70 -6.54 -5.60
C ARG A 168 20.16 -5.31 -4.90
N GLU A 169 19.87 -4.29 -5.70
CA GLU A 169 19.26 -3.06 -5.23
C GLU A 169 17.78 -3.26 -4.92
N ALA A 170 17.26 -2.40 -4.06
CA ALA A 170 15.83 -2.15 -3.96
C ALA A 170 15.27 -1.76 -5.33
N GLY A 171 14.15 -2.37 -5.74
CA GLY A 171 13.41 -1.87 -6.89
C GLY A 171 13.04 -0.38 -6.68
N PRO A 172 12.84 0.39 -7.77
CA PRO A 172 12.48 1.78 -7.66
C PRO A 172 11.14 1.92 -6.94
N ALA A 173 11.15 2.64 -5.80
CA ALA A 173 9.93 3.08 -5.14
C ALA A 173 9.14 3.94 -6.12
N LYS A 174 8.05 3.41 -6.67
CA LYS A 174 7.11 4.22 -7.42
C LYS A 174 6.42 5.11 -6.39
N GLN A 175 6.80 6.39 -6.40
CA GLN A 175 6.32 7.49 -5.56
C GLN A 175 6.94 7.63 -4.17
N GLU A 176 6.97 8.89 -3.77
CA GLU A 176 7.87 9.63 -2.89
C GLU A 176 7.72 9.31 -1.39
N GLU A 177 7.35 8.08 -1.05
CA GLU A 177 7.16 7.67 0.33
C GLU A 177 8.03 6.45 0.65
N THR A 178 8.61 6.50 1.85
CA THR A 178 9.82 5.80 2.31
C THR A 178 9.70 4.27 2.39
N ALA A 179 9.32 3.62 1.30
CA ALA A 179 9.53 2.19 1.09
C ALA A 179 10.98 1.98 0.69
N SER A 180 11.90 2.15 1.64
CA SER A 180 13.27 1.72 1.46
C SER A 180 13.27 0.21 1.46
N CYS A 181 13.10 -0.37 0.27
CA CYS A 181 13.30 -1.79 0.11
C CYS A 181 14.75 -2.10 0.48
N ARG A 182 14.96 -3.18 1.24
CA ARG A 182 16.29 -3.45 1.77
C ARG A 182 17.16 -3.98 0.66
N VAL A 183 18.37 -3.44 0.55
CA VAL A 183 19.44 -4.06 -0.25
C VAL A 183 19.65 -5.46 0.30
N LEU A 184 19.59 -6.46 -0.58
CA LEU A 184 19.78 -7.86 -0.22
C LEU A 184 21.14 -8.32 -0.74
N SER A 185 21.92 -8.93 0.15
CA SER A 185 23.19 -9.58 -0.18
C SER A 185 23.07 -11.08 -0.03
N GLU A 186 23.72 -11.81 -0.93
CA GLU A 186 23.80 -13.27 -0.90
C GLU A 186 25.26 -13.68 -1.07
N SER A 187 25.73 -14.60 -0.24
CA SER A 187 27.10 -15.09 -0.24
C SER A 187 27.14 -16.60 -0.35
N ARG A 188 28.07 -17.13 -1.15
CA ARG A 188 28.28 -18.58 -1.30
C ARG A 188 29.76 -18.95 -1.35
N LYS A 189 30.05 -20.22 -1.01
CA LYS A 189 31.41 -20.78 -1.07
C LYS A 189 31.81 -21.06 -2.51
N CYS A 190 33.05 -20.76 -2.84
CA CYS A 190 33.65 -20.95 -4.16
C CYS A 190 35.07 -21.53 -4.05
N PRO A 191 35.53 -22.36 -4.99
CA PRO A 191 36.89 -22.92 -4.99
C PRO A 191 37.90 -21.94 -5.59
N ILE A 192 39.03 -21.73 -4.90
CA ILE A 192 40.14 -20.93 -5.42
C ILE A 192 41.21 -21.88 -5.94
N LYS A 193 41.42 -21.91 -7.27
CA LYS A 193 42.42 -22.77 -7.93
C LYS A 193 43.77 -22.08 -8.15
N ARG A 194 43.82 -20.75 -7.97
CA ARG A 194 44.97 -19.93 -8.33
C ARG A 194 45.96 -19.87 -7.17
N LEU A 195 47.22 -20.25 -7.41
CA LEU A 195 48.32 -20.00 -6.47
C LEU A 195 48.69 -18.51 -6.49
N CYS A 196 49.16 -17.98 -5.36
CA CYS A 196 49.56 -16.58 -5.31
C CYS A 196 50.88 -16.35 -6.08
N PRO A 197 51.05 -15.18 -6.73
CA PRO A 197 52.32 -14.81 -7.35
C PRO A 197 53.44 -14.87 -6.31
N GLY A 198 54.45 -15.73 -6.56
CA GLY A 198 55.54 -16.03 -5.63
C GLY A 198 55.54 -17.45 -5.07
N GLU A 199 54.41 -18.17 -5.14
CA GLU A 199 54.35 -19.58 -4.72
C GLU A 199 54.81 -20.51 -5.87
N ARG A 200 55.90 -21.26 -5.64
CA ARG A 200 56.37 -22.28 -6.59
C ARG A 200 55.41 -23.46 -6.59
N ASN A 201 54.93 -23.85 -7.77
CA ASN A 201 54.13 -25.06 -7.99
C ASN A 201 54.83 -26.28 -7.34
N PRO A 202 54.18 -27.05 -6.44
CA PRO A 202 54.77 -28.24 -5.82
C PRO A 202 55.36 -29.22 -6.85
N ARG A 203 54.77 -29.29 -8.05
CA ARG A 203 55.28 -30.09 -9.17
C ARG A 203 56.67 -29.65 -9.64
N GLN A 204 56.96 -28.34 -9.62
CA GLN A 204 58.29 -27.82 -9.94
C GLN A 204 59.29 -28.06 -8.80
N LYS A 205 58.86 -27.97 -7.53
CA LYS A 205 59.72 -28.33 -6.38
C LYS A 205 60.18 -29.79 -6.50
N ASN A 206 59.26 -30.71 -6.77
CA ASN A 206 59.59 -32.13 -6.92
C ASN A 206 60.50 -32.39 -8.14
N ARG A 207 60.30 -31.65 -9.25
CA ARG A 207 61.17 -31.73 -10.43
C ARG A 207 62.58 -31.16 -10.17
N LYS A 208 62.70 -30.11 -9.34
CA LYS A 208 63.98 -29.50 -8.96
C LYS A 208 64.70 -30.33 -7.89
N ASP A 209 64.01 -30.85 -6.88
CA ASP A 209 64.55 -31.81 -5.91
C ASP A 209 65.02 -33.10 -6.62
N ARG A 210 64.25 -33.60 -7.59
CA ARG A 210 64.68 -34.75 -8.40
C ARG A 210 65.91 -34.44 -9.26
N ARG A 211 66.04 -33.21 -9.79
CA ARG A 211 67.25 -32.75 -10.50
C ARG A 211 68.44 -32.60 -9.55
N GLN A 212 68.29 -31.90 -8.42
CA GLN A 212 69.34 -31.74 -7.41
C GLN A 212 69.79 -33.08 -6.82
N ARG A 213 68.88 -34.04 -6.61
CA ARG A 213 69.23 -35.40 -6.19
C ARG A 213 70.01 -36.16 -7.27
N LYS A 214 69.74 -35.89 -8.55
CA LYS A 214 70.48 -36.47 -9.68
C LYS A 214 71.87 -35.84 -9.80
N ASP A 215 71.98 -34.52 -9.64
CA ASP A 215 73.26 -33.79 -9.69
C ASP A 215 74.18 -34.18 -8.52
N ARG A 216 73.67 -34.24 -7.27
CA ARG A 216 74.42 -34.76 -6.12
C ARG A 216 74.89 -36.21 -6.27
N LYS A 217 74.20 -37.02 -7.08
CA LYS A 217 74.60 -38.40 -7.37
C LYS A 217 75.71 -38.48 -8.42
N LEU A 218 75.82 -37.47 -9.28
CA LEU A 218 76.87 -37.38 -10.31
C LEU A 218 78.21 -36.95 -9.69
N GLU A 219 78.22 -35.99 -8.76
CA GLU A 219 79.43 -35.55 -8.04
C GLU A 219 80.08 -36.64 -7.17
N ARG A 220 79.30 -37.60 -6.65
CA ARG A 220 79.82 -38.67 -5.78
C ARG A 220 80.46 -39.85 -6.53
N ARG A 221 80.56 -39.82 -7.86
CA ARG A 221 81.29 -40.87 -8.60
C ARG A 221 82.80 -40.64 -8.43
N PRO A 222 83.53 -41.54 -7.76
CA PRO A 222 84.98 -41.38 -7.60
C PRO A 222 85.62 -41.42 -8.98
N HIS A 223 86.50 -40.46 -9.26
CA HIS A 223 87.44 -40.56 -10.37
C HIS A 223 88.22 -41.86 -10.18
N GLN A 224 87.93 -42.85 -11.02
CA GLN A 224 88.84 -43.97 -11.22
C GLN A 224 90.11 -43.37 -11.80
N ARG A 225 91.08 -43.14 -10.91
CA ARG A 225 92.47 -42.91 -11.27
C ARG A 225 92.89 -44.08 -12.13
N GLY A 226 93.40 -43.74 -13.32
CA GLY A 226 94.08 -44.69 -14.16
C GLY A 226 95.19 -45.39 -13.41
N SER A 227 95.48 -46.59 -13.85
CA SER A 227 96.82 -47.12 -13.81
C SER A 227 97.13 -47.64 -15.20
N GLN A 228 98.36 -47.37 -15.59
CA GLN A 228 99.01 -47.57 -16.88
C GLN A 228 98.82 -48.96 -17.48
#